data_AF-T0WSM2-F1
#
_entry.id   AF-T0WSM2-F1
#
_cell.length_a   1.000
_cell.length_b   1.000
_cell.length_c   1.000
_cell.angle_alpha   90.00
_cell.angle_beta   90.00
_cell.angle_gamma   90.00
#
_symmetry.space_group_name_H-M   'P 1'
#
loop_
_entity.id
_entity.type
_entity.pdbx_description
1 polymer ?
#
loop_
_entity_poly.entity_id
_entity_poly.type
_entity_poly.pdbx_seq_one_letter_code
_entity_poly.pdbx_strand_id
1 'polypeptide(L)'
;MILFKNLFKKNERQTILDEWSEYKSSNLKEFMEGNFMQLFAEDCSAILKSDGRSDYEDYTAIKGKMSETLQEFGYWPLSAIENAKSEAKQLDILQEFAPRYMAKRNKD
;
A
#
# COMPACT_ATOMS: atom_id res chain seq x y z
N MET A 1 -14.55 1.53 -9.00
CA MET A 1 -13.29 0.78 -9.19
C MET A 1 -12.17 1.77 -8.93
N ILE A 2 -11.33 1.53 -7.94
CA ILE A 2 -10.24 2.44 -7.61
C ILE A 2 -9.10 2.22 -8.59
N LEU A 3 -8.40 3.28 -8.96
CA LEU A 3 -7.18 3.17 -9.76
C LEU A 3 -6.01 3.48 -8.84
N PHE A 4 -5.63 2.52 -8.00
CA PHE A 4 -4.58 2.70 -6.99
C PHE A 4 -3.28 3.14 -7.64
N LYS A 5 -2.91 2.58 -8.80
CA LYS A 5 -1.76 3.05 -9.58
C LYS A 5 -1.79 4.56 -9.85
N ASN A 6 -2.96 5.12 -10.17
CA ASN A 6 -3.11 6.55 -10.43
C ASN A 6 -3.08 7.36 -9.13
N LEU A 7 -3.71 6.86 -8.07
CA LEU A 7 -3.68 7.50 -6.75
C LEU A 7 -2.26 7.51 -6.18
N PHE A 8 -1.55 6.39 -6.30
CA PHE A 8 -0.15 6.23 -5.94
C PHE A 8 0.73 7.19 -6.72
N LYS A 9 0.65 7.26 -8.05
CA LYS A 9 1.43 8.23 -8.85
C LYS A 9 1.16 9.69 -8.48
N LYS A 10 -0.08 10.04 -8.15
CA LYS A 10 -0.43 11.42 -7.75
C LYS A 10 0.08 11.79 -6.37
N ASN A 11 0.22 10.80 -5.47
CA ASN A 11 0.55 11.00 -4.06
C ASN A 11 1.87 10.34 -3.67
N GLU A 12 2.66 9.85 -4.64
CA GLU A 12 3.99 9.29 -4.39
C GLU A 12 4.83 10.41 -3.80
N ARG A 13 5.33 10.19 -2.58
CA ARG A 13 6.25 11.03 -1.80
C ARG A 13 6.45 12.46 -2.34
N GLN A 14 5.43 13.31 -2.23
CA GLN A 14 5.59 14.74 -2.48
C GLN A 14 6.07 15.43 -1.21
N THR A 15 7.31 15.19 -0.79
CA THR A 15 7.97 15.96 0.28
C THR A 15 9.06 16.85 -0.31
N ILE A 16 8.80 18.17 -0.27
CA ILE A 16 9.62 19.26 -0.85
C ILE A 16 11.04 19.36 -0.25
N LEU A 17 11.36 18.56 0.76
CA LEU A 17 12.68 18.52 1.42
C LEU A 17 13.61 17.42 0.89
N ASP A 18 13.20 16.69 -0.14
CA ASP A 18 13.82 15.42 -0.48
C ASP A 18 14.35 15.44 -1.91
N GLU A 19 15.66 15.64 -2.09
CA GLU A 19 16.37 15.31 -3.35
C GLU A 19 16.33 13.77 -3.65
N TRP A 20 15.51 13.04 -2.89
CA TRP A 20 15.24 11.61 -2.92
C TRP A 20 13.73 11.29 -2.95
N SER A 21 12.87 12.26 -3.27
CA SER A 21 11.41 12.16 -3.15
C SER A 21 10.75 11.11 -4.06
N GLU A 22 11.44 10.57 -5.06
CA GLU A 22 10.90 9.53 -5.93
C GLU A 22 11.49 8.17 -5.58
N TYR A 23 10.70 7.11 -5.72
CA TYR A 23 11.20 5.74 -5.65
C TYR A 23 12.36 5.57 -6.65
N LYS A 24 13.58 5.39 -6.13
CA LYS A 24 14.79 5.27 -6.97
C LYS A 24 14.96 3.86 -7.53
N SER A 25 14.41 2.87 -6.84
CA SER A 25 14.34 1.47 -7.25
C SER A 25 13.15 1.24 -8.16
N SER A 26 13.43 0.88 -9.41
CA SER A 26 12.43 0.43 -10.38
C SER A 26 11.59 -0.72 -9.83
N ASN A 27 12.21 -1.65 -9.09
CA ASN A 27 11.53 -2.86 -8.61
C ASN A 27 10.44 -2.54 -7.57
N LEU A 28 10.70 -1.63 -6.62
CA LEU A 28 9.69 -1.24 -5.65
C LEU A 28 8.57 -0.43 -6.32
N LYS A 29 8.92 0.51 -7.19
CA LYS A 29 7.92 1.27 -7.95
C LYS A 29 7.02 0.37 -8.78
N GLU A 30 7.62 -0.58 -9.53
CA GLU A 30 6.90 -1.57 -10.32
C GLU A 30 6.00 -2.46 -9.45
N PHE A 31 6.47 -2.87 -8.28
CA PHE A 31 5.65 -3.63 -7.33
C PHE A 31 4.45 -2.82 -6.82
N MET A 32 4.68 -1.56 -6.43
CA MET A 32 3.63 -0.63 -5.98
C MET A 32 2.59 -0.33 -7.06
N GLU A 33 3.00 -0.33 -8.33
CA GLU A 33 2.13 -0.19 -9.51
C GLU A 33 1.54 -1.52 -10.00
N GLY A 34 1.87 -2.63 -9.35
CA GLY A 34 1.52 -3.98 -9.76
C GLY A 34 0.11 -4.41 -9.36
N ASN A 35 -0.35 -5.52 -9.97
CA ASN A 35 -1.71 -6.06 -9.77
C ASN A 35 -2.01 -6.39 -8.29
N PHE A 36 -1.01 -6.89 -7.55
CA PHE A 36 -1.18 -7.21 -6.14
C PHE A 36 -1.58 -5.97 -5.34
N MET A 37 -0.85 -4.87 -5.50
CA MET A 37 -1.08 -3.64 -4.75
C MET A 37 -2.41 -2.98 -5.14
N GLN A 38 -2.78 -3.06 -6.41
CA GLN A 38 -4.10 -2.65 -6.90
C GLN A 38 -5.22 -3.44 -6.21
N LEU A 39 -5.14 -4.77 -6.20
CA LEU A 39 -6.15 -5.62 -5.54
C LEU A 39 -6.22 -5.35 -4.04
N PHE A 40 -5.06 -5.25 -3.38
CA PHE A 40 -4.99 -5.01 -1.95
C PHE A 40 -5.64 -3.66 -1.57
N ALA A 41 -5.41 -2.61 -2.37
CA ALA A 41 -6.04 -1.31 -2.18
C ALA A 41 -7.56 -1.35 -2.43
N GLU A 42 -8.02 -2.11 -3.43
CA GLU A 42 -9.45 -2.31 -3.69
C GLU A 42 -10.15 -3.03 -2.55
N ASP A 43 -9.55 -4.09 -2.01
CA ASP A 43 -10.09 -4.81 -0.85
C ASP A 43 -10.16 -3.86 0.37
N CYS A 44 -9.11 -3.07 0.63
CA CYS A 44 -9.11 -2.08 1.71
C CYS A 44 -10.19 -1.01 1.53
N SER A 45 -10.40 -0.54 0.30
CA SER A 45 -11.50 0.37 0.00
C SER A 45 -12.87 -0.25 0.21
N ALA A 46 -13.05 -1.51 -0.20
CA ALA A 46 -14.30 -2.22 0.00
C ALA A 46 -14.64 -2.33 1.49
N ILE A 47 -13.65 -2.57 2.34
CA ILE A 47 -13.81 -2.55 3.81
C ILE A 47 -14.22 -1.16 4.29
N LEU A 48 -13.51 -0.10 3.87
CA LEU A 48 -13.88 1.27 4.25
C LEU A 48 -15.32 1.61 3.84
N LYS A 49 -15.73 1.16 2.64
CA LYS A 49 -17.09 1.33 2.14
C LYS A 49 -18.10 0.54 2.97
N SER A 50 -17.81 -0.70 3.37
CA SER A 50 -18.70 -1.48 4.25
C SER A 50 -18.82 -0.88 5.64
N ASP A 51 -17.76 -0.22 6.12
CA ASP A 51 -17.73 0.50 7.39
C ASP A 51 -18.50 1.84 7.33
N GLY A 52 -19.09 2.17 6.18
CA GLY A 52 -19.87 3.39 5.98
C GLY A 52 -19.03 4.67 5.86
N ARG A 53 -17.72 4.53 5.66
CA ARG A 53 -16.82 5.67 5.46
C ARG A 53 -17.07 6.29 4.10
N SER A 54 -17.21 7.61 4.01
CA SER A 54 -17.43 8.32 2.74
C SER A 54 -16.15 8.57 1.93
N ASP A 55 -14.99 8.44 2.56
CA ASP A 55 -13.67 8.65 1.97
C ASP A 55 -13.02 7.34 1.51
N TYR A 56 -13.82 6.31 1.22
CA TYR A 56 -13.33 4.99 0.80
C TYR A 56 -12.55 5.00 -0.53
N GLU A 57 -12.63 6.07 -1.33
CA GLU A 57 -11.84 6.27 -2.55
C GLU A 57 -10.63 7.20 -2.36
N ASP A 58 -10.46 7.78 -1.16
CA ASP A 58 -9.35 8.68 -0.85
C ASP A 58 -8.04 7.90 -0.65
N TYR A 59 -6.94 8.42 -1.22
CA TYR A 59 -5.64 7.78 -1.14
C TYR A 59 -5.15 7.61 0.31
N THR A 60 -5.34 8.64 1.15
CA THR A 60 -4.88 8.63 2.54
C THR A 60 -5.68 7.62 3.36
N ALA A 61 -6.99 7.59 3.17
CA ALA A 61 -7.87 6.62 3.81
C ALA A 61 -7.50 5.18 3.43
N ILE A 62 -7.35 4.90 2.14
CA ILE A 62 -6.96 3.58 1.63
C ILE A 62 -5.58 3.19 2.18
N LYS A 63 -4.59 4.08 2.12
CA LYS A 63 -3.23 3.83 2.64
C LYS A 63 -3.23 3.59 4.16
N GLY A 64 -4.09 4.30 4.89
CA GLY A 64 -4.35 4.07 6.31
C GLY A 64 -4.86 2.66 6.55
N LYS A 65 -5.90 2.24 5.81
CA LYS A 65 -6.46 0.89 5.95
C LYS A 65 -5.47 -0.20 5.54
N MET A 66 -4.69 -0.02 4.49
CA MET A 66 -3.60 -0.93 4.13
C MET A 66 -2.57 -1.07 5.25
N SER A 67 -2.27 0.03 5.96
CA SER A 67 -1.35 0.02 7.10
C SER A 67 -1.93 -0.72 8.31
N GLU A 68 -3.24 -0.62 8.55
CA GLU A 68 -3.94 -1.43 9.55
C GLU A 68 -3.88 -2.92 9.18
N THR A 69 -4.22 -3.26 7.93
CA THR A 69 -4.21 -4.66 7.48
C THR A 69 -2.80 -5.26 7.55
N LEU A 70 -1.74 -4.52 7.22
CA LEU A 70 -0.36 -5.00 7.42
C LEU A 70 -0.08 -5.35 8.88
N GLN A 71 -0.55 -4.53 9.83
CA GLN A 71 -0.40 -4.77 11.26
C GLN A 71 -1.17 -6.00 11.74
N GLU A 72 -2.36 -6.27 11.19
CA GLU A 72 -3.11 -7.50 11.49
C GLU A 72 -2.34 -8.77 11.10
N PHE A 73 -1.45 -8.68 10.11
CA PHE A 73 -0.56 -9.76 9.69
C PHE A 73 0.79 -9.77 10.43
N GLY A 74 0.98 -8.87 11.41
CA GLY A 74 2.20 -8.75 12.21
C GLY A 74 3.32 -7.93 11.55
N TYR A 75 3.03 -7.17 10.49
CA TYR A 75 3.98 -6.28 9.83
C TYR A 75 3.89 -4.85 10.38
N TRP A 76 4.92 -4.04 10.10
CA TRP A 76 4.86 -2.60 10.39
C TRP A 76 3.86 -1.90 9.46
N PRO A 77 3.23 -0.80 9.90
CA PRO A 77 2.37 -0.01 9.01
C PRO A 77 3.16 0.54 7.83
N LEU A 78 2.48 0.76 6.69
CA LEU A 78 3.14 1.13 5.42
C LEU A 78 3.96 2.41 5.57
N SER A 79 3.45 3.41 6.31
CA SER A 79 4.18 4.66 6.61
C SER A 79 5.46 4.42 7.43
N ALA A 80 5.46 3.48 8.37
CA ALA A 80 6.66 3.14 9.14
C ALA A 80 7.67 2.35 8.30
N ILE A 81 7.19 1.47 7.41
CA ILE A 81 8.07 0.78 6.45
C ILE A 81 8.73 1.80 5.54
N GLU A 82 7.95 2.71 4.94
CA GLU A 82 8.45 3.77 4.07
C GLU A 82 9.50 4.64 4.80
N ASN A 83 9.20 5.11 6.02
CA ASN A 83 10.08 6.04 6.73
C ASN A 83 11.34 5.41 7.33
N ALA A 84 11.27 4.15 7.76
CA ALA A 84 12.34 3.53 8.54
C ALA A 84 13.22 2.56 7.73
N LYS A 85 12.80 2.17 6.52
CA LYS A 85 13.47 1.14 5.71
C LYS A 85 13.96 1.70 4.38
N SER A 86 15.02 1.09 3.85
CA SER A 86 15.40 1.28 2.45
C SER A 86 14.34 0.70 1.54
N GLU A 87 14.26 1.18 0.30
CA GLU A 87 13.31 0.69 -0.69
C GLU A 87 13.43 -0.82 -0.95
N ALA A 88 14.65 -1.36 -0.98
CA ALA A 88 14.87 -2.80 -1.10
C ALA A 88 14.21 -3.57 0.06
N LYS A 89 14.35 -3.06 1.29
CA LYS A 89 13.77 -3.71 2.47
C LYS A 89 12.25 -3.51 2.55
N GLN A 90 11.72 -2.39 2.05
CA GLN A 90 10.29 -2.20 1.85
C GLN A 90 9.74 -3.22 0.85
N LEU A 91 10.41 -3.41 -0.28
CA LEU A 91 10.02 -4.41 -1.28
C LEU A 91 10.02 -5.82 -0.70
N ASP A 92 11.07 -6.23 0.02
CA ASP A 92 11.15 -7.55 0.67
C ASP A 92 9.94 -7.80 1.58
N ILE A 93 9.59 -6.83 2.43
CA ILE A 93 8.47 -6.94 3.37
C ILE A 93 7.15 -7.10 2.61
N LEU A 94 6.93 -6.29 1.57
CA LEU A 94 5.71 -6.34 0.79
C LEU A 94 5.60 -7.62 -0.05
N GLN A 95 6.71 -8.12 -0.58
CA GLN A 95 6.78 -9.40 -1.28
C GLN A 95 6.54 -10.59 -0.34
N GLU A 96 6.97 -10.51 0.91
CA GLU A 96 6.67 -11.53 1.93
C GLU A 96 5.20 -11.48 2.39
N PHE A 97 4.64 -10.28 2.52
CA PHE A 97 3.26 -10.05 2.90
C PHE A 97 2.28 -10.56 1.83
N ALA A 98 2.54 -10.30 0.55
CA ALA A 98 1.64 -10.61 -0.55
C ALA A 98 1.09 -12.05 -0.59
N PRO A 99 1.92 -13.12 -0.54
CA PRO A 99 1.42 -14.48 -0.53
C PRO A 99 0.63 -14.82 0.74
N ARG A 100 0.99 -14.26 1.90
CA ARG A 100 0.25 -14.46 3.16
C ARG A 100 -1.14 -13.83 3.07
N TYR A 101 -1.22 -12.61 2.55
CA TYR A 101 -2.48 -11.91 2.33
C TYR A 101 -3.38 -12.70 1.38
N MET A 102 -2.86 -13.11 0.22
CA MET A 102 -3.61 -13.90 -0.76
C MET A 102 -4.10 -15.24 -0.19
N ALA A 103 -3.28 -15.89 0.64
CA ALA A 103 -3.67 -17.13 1.30
C ALA A 103 -4.81 -16.96 2.32
N LYS A 104 -4.91 -15.79 2.98
CA LYS A 104 -6.07 -15.45 3.83
C LYS A 104 -7.29 -15.13 2.96
N ARG A 105 -7.13 -14.23 1.99
CA ARG A 105 -8.19 -13.77 1.08
C ARG A 105 -8.90 -14.90 0.34
N ASN A 106 -8.19 -15.94 -0.08
CA ASN A 106 -8.79 -17.07 -0.80
C ASN A 106 -9.53 -18.07 0.10
N LYS A 107 -9.50 -17.88 1.43
CA LYS A 107 -10.21 -18.71 2.42
C LYS A 107 -11.52 -18.07 2.88
N ASP A 108 -11.65 -16.76 2.71
CA ASP A 108 -12.82 -15.95 3.05
C ASP A 108 -13.72 -15.76 1.83
#